data_AF-A0AA39PY03-F1
#
_entry.id   AF-A0AA39PY03-F1
#
_cell.length_a   1.000
_cell.length_b   1.000
_cell.length_c   1.000
_cell.angle_alpha   90.00
_cell.angle_beta   90.00
_cell.angle_gamma   90.00
#
_symmetry.space_group_name_H-M   'P 1'
#
loop_
_entity.id
_entity.type
_entity.pdbx_description
1 polymer ?
#
loop_
_entity_poly.entity_id
_entity_poly.type
_entity_poly.pdbx_seq_one_letter_code
_entity_poly.pdbx_strand_id
1 'polypeptide(L)' 'YQLAGIVYYGAFHFTARYVDTDCTVWFNNGLVHGRRACREGSISEIDLGL' A
#
# COMPACT_ATOMS: atom_id res chain seq x y z
N TYR A 1 9.67 -16.48 -3.83
CA TYR A 1 9.21 -15.28 -3.12
C TYR A 1 8.58 -14.33 -4.12
N GLN A 2 7.44 -13.73 -3.79
CA GLN A 2 6.78 -12.70 -4.59
C GLN A 2 6.77 -11.39 -3.80
N LEU A 3 6.89 -10.25 -4.48
CA LEU A 3 6.81 -8.94 -3.85
C LEU A 3 5.36 -8.70 -3.39
N ALA A 4 5.15 -8.60 -2.08
CA ALA A 4 3.82 -8.36 -1.50
C ALA A 4 3.57 -6.90 -1.14
N GLY A 5 4.58 -6.04 -1.19
CA GLY A 5 4.44 -4.62 -0.86
C GLY A 5 5.76 -3.92 -0.65
N ILE A 6 5.66 -2.61 -0.44
CA ILE A 6 6.79 -1.72 -0.18
C ILE A 6 6.48 -0.83 1.04
N VAL A 7 7.51 -0.53 1.80
CA VAL A 7 7.51 0.56 2.79
C VAL A 7 8.60 1.52 2.36
N TYR A 8 8.27 2.80 2.25
CA TYR A 8 9.21 3.83 1.83
C TYR A 8 9.07 5.07 2.72
N TYR A 9 10.19 5.79 2.86
CA TYR A 9 10.25 7.02 3.64
C TYR A 9 10.31 8.23 2.70
N GLY A 10 9.47 9.22 2.96
CA GLY A 10 9.43 10.46 2.19
C GLY A 10 8.63 11.53 2.93
N ALA A 11 8.95 12.81 2.71
CA ALA A 11 8.24 13.93 3.35
C ALA A 11 8.02 13.75 4.86
N PHE A 12 9.07 13.32 5.57
CA PHE A 12 9.12 13.17 7.04
C PHE A 12 8.23 12.07 7.65
N HIS A 13 7.72 11.11 6.87
CA HIS A 13 6.96 9.98 7.40
C HIS A 13 7.14 8.71 6.54
N PHE A 14 6.79 7.56 7.13
CA PHE A 14 6.72 6.30 6.39
C PHE A 14 5.39 6.18 5.66
N THR A 15 5.45 5.63 4.45
CA THR A 15 4.29 5.23 3.66
C THR A 15 4.44 3.77 3.28
N ALA A 16 3.33 3.04 3.24
CA ALA A 16 3.29 1.65 2.84
C ALA A 16 2.21 1.41 1.79
N ARG A 17 2.51 0.52 0.84
CA ARG A 17 1.52 -0.08 -0.05
C ARG A 17 1.77 -1.57 -0.10
N TYR A 18 0.74 -2.38 0.14
CA TYR A 18 0.88 -3.83 0.19
C TYR A 18 -0.38 -4.55 -0.29
N VAL A 19 -0.21 -5.82 -0.64
CA VAL A 19 -1.24 -6.73 -1.12
C VAL A 19 -1.46 -7.79 -0.06
N ASP A 20 -2.71 -8.04 0.31
CA ASP A 20 -3.06 -9.13 1.22
C ASP A 20 -3.31 -10.45 0.48
N THR A 21 -3.68 -11.49 1.23
CA THR A 21 -3.96 -12.82 0.67
C THR A 21 -5.18 -12.87 -0.24
N ASP A 22 -6.06 -11.88 -0.15
CA ASP A 22 -7.29 -11.76 -0.95
C ASP A 22 -7.06 -10.89 -2.19
N CYS A 23 -5.80 -10.65 -2.56
CA CYS A 23 -5.40 -9.79 -3.67
C CYS A 23 -5.91 -8.35 -3.54
N THR A 24 -6.19 -7.89 -2.31
CA THR A 24 -6.60 -6.51 -2.04
C THR A 24 -5.36 -5.65 -1.80
N VAL A 25 -5.31 -4.51 -2.47
CA VAL A 25 -4.27 -3.50 -2.28
C VAL A 25 -4.68 -2.54 -1.16
N TRP A 26 -3.72 -2.30 -0.27
CA TRP A 26 -3.84 -1.45 0.89
C TRP A 26 -2.80 -0.35 0.87
N PHE A 27 -3.21 0.86 1.20
CA PHE A 27 -2.34 2.03 1.32
C PHE A 27 -2.37 2.60 2.73
N ASN A 28 -1.19 2.85 3.29
CA ASN A 28 -1.03 3.56 4.55
C ASN A 28 -0.07 4.73 4.33
N ASN A 29 -0.61 5.95 4.36
CA ASN A 29 0.21 7.13 4.62
C ASN A 29 0.34 7.29 6.14
N GLY A 30 1.55 7.12 6.68
CA GLY A 30 1.80 7.14 8.12
C GLY A 30 1.55 8.49 8.81
N LEU A 31 1.41 9.59 8.05
CA LEU A 31 1.02 10.90 8.55
C LEU A 31 -0.50 11.07 8.58
N VAL A 32 -1.18 10.77 7.47
CA VAL A 32 -2.62 11.03 7.31
C VAL A 32 -3.48 9.93 7.92
N HIS A 33 -3.10 8.67 7.72
CA HIS A 33 -3.89 7.51 8.14
C HIS A 33 -3.44 6.93 9.48
N GLY A 34 -2.28 7.37 9.99
CA GLY A 34 -1.70 6.87 11.23
C GLY A 34 -1.58 5.35 11.24
N ARG A 35 -2.35 4.68 12.11
CA ARG A 35 -2.36 3.21 12.29
C ARG A 35 -3.32 2.44 11.36
N ARG A 36 -4.00 3.09 10.44
CA ARG A 36 -4.98 2.44 9.54
C ARG A 36 -4.49 2.43 8.10
N ALA A 37 -4.69 1.32 7.41
CA ALA A 37 -4.54 1.26 5.95
C ALA A 37 -5.92 1.42 5.29
N CYS A 38 -5.96 2.11 4.16
CA CYS A 38 -7.14 2.29 3.33
C CYS A 38 -7.09 1.31 2.16
N ARG A 39 -8.24 0.72 1.84
CA ARG A 39 -8.38 -0.19 0.70
C ARG A 39 -8.36 0.61 -0.59
N GLU A 40 -7.46 0.27 -1.50
CA GLU A 40 -7.35 0.89 -2.83
C GLU A 40 -8.09 0.08 -3.92
N GLY A 41 -8.30 -1.23 -3.74
CA GLY A 41 -9.00 -2.08 -4.70
C GLY A 41 -8.37 -3.45 -4.87
N SER A 42 -8.75 -4.19 -5.91
CA SER A 42 -8.07 -5.43 -6.27
C SER A 42 -6.80 -5.15 -7.09
N ILE A 43 -5.76 -5.95 -6.91
CA ILE A 43 -4.50 -5.83 -7.67
C ILE A 43 -4.72 -5.95 -9.19
N SER A 44 -5.77 -6.65 -9.64
CA SER A 44 -6.11 -6.77 -11.06
C SER A 44 -6.78 -5.51 -11.64
N GLU A 45 -7.28 -4.62 -10.79
CA GLU A 45 -8.00 -3.40 -11.19
C GLU A 45 -7.12 -2.16 -11.10
N ILE A 46 -6.01 -2.25 -10.35
CA ILE A 46 -5.11 -1.14 -10.11
C ILE A 46 -4.05 -1.13 -11.20
N ASP A 47 -4.07 -0.07 -12.01
CA ASP A 47 -2.94 0.28 -12.85
C ASP A 47 -1.77 0.69 -11.95
N LEU A 48 -0.77 -0.18 -11.86
CA LEU A 48 0.44 0.06 -11.06
C LEU A 48 1.39 1.06 -11.73
N GLY A 49 1.09 1.50 -12.98
CA GLY A 49 1.81 2.57 -13.65
C GLY A 49 3.32 2.38 -13.73
N LEU A 50 3.78 1.11 -13.86
CA LEU A 50 5.18 0.79 -14.13
C LEU A 50 5.60 1.27 -15.52
#